data_AF-A0A8H7VKW7-F1
#
_entry.id   AF-A0A8H7VKW7-F1
#
_cell.length_a   1.000
_cell.length_b   1.000
_cell.length_c   1.000
_cell.angle_alpha   90.00
_cell.angle_beta   90.00
_cell.angle_gamma   90.00
#
_symmetry.space_group_name_H-M   'P 1'
#
loop_
_entity.id
_entity.type
_entity.pdbx_description
1 polymer ?
#
loop_
_entity_poly.entity_id
_entity_poly.type
_entity_poly.pdbx_seq_one_letter_code
_entity_poly.pdbx_strand_id
1 'polypeptide(L)'
;MPFSVLFLTLSVIYAMVKRSSIQQDMNSTCFICSISSVEFQRIAKKGFEDHVKYDHNIWQYLFFLVHLKTKDRTEYTGPESYVSECLKESNYSFFPVNRALCLRQGESDENERLEKLEEVAQMLLQKVNGMEEHIEKLTELQSRSRSNSLMLSPM
;
A
#
# COMPACT_ATOMS: atom_id res chain seq x y z
N MET A 1 -9.28 -56.23 -11.25
CA MET A 1 -10.33 -55.41 -11.91
C MET A 1 -11.04 -54.42 -10.97
N PRO A 2 -11.40 -54.72 -9.70
CA PRO A 2 -12.08 -53.72 -8.84
C PRO A 2 -11.11 -52.69 -8.21
N PHE A 3 -9.90 -53.10 -7.82
CA PHE A 3 -8.91 -52.20 -7.21
C PHE A 3 -8.33 -51.17 -8.20
N SER A 4 -8.22 -51.51 -9.47
CA SER A 4 -7.79 -50.60 -10.53
C SER A 4 -8.82 -49.49 -10.77
N VAL A 5 -10.11 -49.81 -10.71
CA VAL A 5 -11.18 -48.81 -10.85
C VAL A 5 -11.19 -47.87 -9.64
N LEU A 6 -10.99 -48.39 -8.42
CA LEU A 6 -10.90 -47.55 -7.22
C LEU A 6 -9.69 -46.61 -7.23
N PHE A 7 -8.52 -47.09 -7.69
CA PHE A 7 -7.34 -46.24 -7.80
C PHE A 7 -7.49 -45.16 -8.88
N LEU A 8 -8.12 -45.50 -10.01
CA LEU A 8 -8.43 -44.53 -11.07
C LEU A 8 -9.47 -43.50 -10.61
N THR A 9 -10.53 -43.92 -9.91
CA THR A 9 -11.55 -42.98 -9.40
C THR A 9 -10.98 -42.06 -8.32
N LEU A 10 -10.17 -42.58 -7.39
CA LEU A 10 -9.48 -41.75 -6.40
C LEU A 10 -8.49 -40.79 -7.04
N SER A 11 -7.73 -41.23 -8.05
CA SER A 11 -6.81 -40.36 -8.79
C SER A 11 -7.53 -39.25 -9.55
N VAL A 12 -8.65 -39.58 -10.20
CA VAL A 12 -9.49 -38.60 -10.91
C VAL A 12 -10.14 -37.61 -9.93
N ILE A 13 -10.70 -38.09 -8.82
CA ILE A 13 -11.28 -37.23 -7.77
C ILE A 13 -10.21 -36.33 -7.17
N TYR A 14 -9.03 -36.88 -6.83
CA TYR A 14 -7.90 -36.08 -6.32
C TYR A 14 -7.45 -35.03 -7.33
N ALA A 15 -7.34 -35.38 -8.62
CA ALA A 15 -6.99 -34.44 -9.67
C ALA A 15 -8.04 -33.34 -9.84
N MET A 16 -9.34 -33.67 -9.73
CA MET A 16 -10.43 -32.70 -9.76
C MET A 16 -10.40 -31.77 -8.54
N VAL A 17 -10.25 -32.30 -7.33
CA VAL A 17 -10.14 -31.52 -6.09
C VAL A 17 -8.94 -30.58 -6.14
N LYS A 18 -7.78 -31.10 -6.57
CA LYS A 18 -6.56 -30.29 -6.74
C LYS A 18 -6.73 -29.20 -7.81
N ARG A 19 -7.41 -29.49 -8.92
CA ARG A 19 -7.73 -28.49 -9.93
C ARG A 19 -8.66 -27.41 -9.38
N SER A 20 -9.69 -27.83 -8.62
CA SER A 20 -10.65 -26.93 -7.99
C SER A 20 -9.98 -26.00 -6.98
N SER A 21 -9.05 -26.51 -6.16
CA SER A 21 -8.32 -25.68 -5.19
C SER A 21 -7.45 -24.63 -5.88
N ILE A 22 -6.69 -25.03 -6.91
CA ILE A 22 -5.87 -24.10 -7.71
C ILE A 22 -6.74 -23.02 -8.34
N GLN A 23 -7.91 -23.39 -8.88
CA GLN A 23 -8.83 -22.44 -9.48
C GLN A 23 -9.45 -21.48 -8.44
N GLN A 24 -9.74 -21.97 -7.23
CA GLN A 24 -10.16 -21.09 -6.14
C GLN A 24 -9.07 -20.12 -5.71
N ASP A 25 -7.82 -20.56 -5.61
CA ASP A 25 -6.68 -19.69 -5.24
C ASP A 25 -6.49 -18.56 -6.26
N MET A 26 -6.59 -18.89 -7.56
CA MET A 26 -6.52 -17.89 -8.64
C MET A 26 -7.68 -16.88 -8.61
N ASN A 27 -8.82 -17.26 -8.02
CA ASN A 27 -10.00 -16.39 -7.91
C ASN A 27 -10.07 -15.62 -6.58
N SER A 28 -9.30 -16.05 -5.57
CA SER A 28 -9.30 -15.44 -4.23
C SER A 28 -8.20 -14.40 -4.06
N THR A 29 -7.11 -14.51 -4.82
CA THR A 29 -5.94 -13.65 -4.68
C THR A 29 -5.30 -13.40 -6.05
N CYS A 30 -4.86 -12.17 -6.30
CA CYS A 30 -4.15 -11.85 -7.54
C CYS A 30 -2.77 -12.54 -7.55
N PHE A 31 -2.44 -13.25 -8.63
CA PHE A 31 -1.14 -13.92 -8.80
C PHE A 31 0.06 -12.95 -8.84
N ILE A 32 -0.12 -11.74 -9.37
CA ILE A 32 0.97 -10.78 -9.60
C ILE A 32 1.27 -9.94 -8.36
N CYS A 33 0.24 -9.38 -7.72
CA CYS A 33 0.41 -8.49 -6.57
C CYS A 33 0.10 -9.13 -5.21
N SER A 34 -0.41 -10.37 -5.18
CA SER A 34 -0.76 -11.09 -3.94
C SER A 34 -1.86 -10.43 -3.09
N ILE A 35 -2.61 -9.48 -3.63
CA ILE A 35 -3.73 -8.83 -2.94
C ILE A 35 -4.99 -9.69 -3.09
N SER A 36 -5.76 -9.81 -2.01
CA SER A 36 -7.03 -10.57 -1.98
C SER A 36 -8.10 -9.93 -2.86
N SER A 37 -8.88 -10.75 -3.55
CA SER A 37 -10.02 -10.33 -4.37
C SER A 37 -11.07 -9.55 -3.59
N VAL A 38 -11.20 -9.81 -2.28
CA VAL A 38 -12.09 -9.09 -1.36
C VAL A 38 -11.73 -7.60 -1.31
N GLU A 39 -10.45 -7.27 -1.32
CA GLU A 39 -10.00 -5.87 -1.23
C GLU A 39 -10.36 -5.09 -2.50
N PHE A 40 -10.25 -5.72 -3.66
CA PHE A 40 -10.68 -5.14 -4.92
C PHE A 40 -12.19 -4.97 -5.01
N GLN A 41 -12.98 -5.90 -4.46
CA GLN A 41 -14.43 -5.75 -4.40
C GLN A 41 -14.84 -4.59 -3.48
N ARG A 42 -14.06 -4.32 -2.42
CA ARG A 42 -14.33 -3.26 -1.44
C ARG A 42 -13.94 -1.87 -1.94
N ILE A 43 -12.76 -1.74 -2.54
CA ILE A 43 -12.18 -0.44 -2.91
C ILE A 43 -12.32 -0.15 -4.41
N ALA A 44 -12.03 -1.14 -5.27
CA ALA A 44 -11.89 -0.89 -6.69
C ALA A 44 -13.28 -0.78 -7.37
N LYS A 45 -13.53 0.34 -8.07
CA LYS A 45 -14.82 0.61 -8.74
C LYS A 45 -15.27 -0.48 -9.72
N LYS A 46 -14.31 -1.18 -10.34
CA LYS A 46 -14.58 -2.21 -11.36
C LYS A 46 -14.39 -3.65 -10.84
N GLY A 47 -13.98 -3.81 -9.58
CA GLY A 47 -13.79 -5.12 -8.96
C GLY A 47 -12.55 -5.89 -9.41
N PHE A 48 -12.47 -7.15 -8.96
CA PHE A 48 -11.29 -8.02 -9.12
C PHE A 48 -11.09 -8.55 -10.55
N GLU A 49 -12.16 -8.89 -11.28
CA GLU A 49 -12.04 -9.46 -12.62
C GLU A 49 -11.42 -8.47 -13.62
N ASP A 50 -11.81 -7.19 -13.53
CA ASP A 50 -11.24 -6.12 -14.34
C ASP A 50 -9.75 -5.93 -14.03
N HIS A 51 -9.38 -5.97 -12.75
CA HIS A 51 -8.00 -5.89 -12.31
C HIS A 51 -7.14 -7.03 -12.89
N VAL A 52 -7.57 -8.30 -12.80
CA VAL A 52 -6.81 -9.43 -13.36
C VAL A 52 -6.76 -9.36 -14.89
N LYS A 53 -7.83 -8.87 -15.54
CA LYS A 53 -7.92 -8.85 -17.00
C LYS A 53 -7.09 -7.75 -17.65
N TYR A 54 -7.08 -6.54 -17.06
CA TYR A 54 -6.51 -5.35 -17.68
C TYR A 54 -5.29 -4.78 -16.96
N ASP A 55 -5.18 -4.90 -15.63
CA ASP A 55 -3.99 -4.44 -14.90
C ASP A 55 -2.95 -5.57 -14.78
N HIS A 56 -3.35 -6.73 -14.25
CA HIS A 56 -2.49 -7.85 -13.89
C HIS A 56 -2.72 -9.10 -14.73
N ASN A 57 -2.76 -8.91 -16.05
CA ASN A 57 -2.92 -10.00 -17.00
C ASN A 57 -1.65 -10.85 -17.09
N ILE A 58 -1.69 -12.06 -16.53
CA ILE A 58 -0.54 -12.99 -16.45
C ILE A 58 0.11 -13.22 -17.82
N TRP A 59 -0.68 -13.30 -18.89
CA TRP A 59 -0.16 -13.55 -20.23
C TRP A 59 0.67 -12.38 -20.75
N GLN A 60 0.28 -11.13 -20.43
CA GLN A 60 1.04 -9.96 -20.83
C GLN A 60 2.41 -9.92 -20.15
N TYR A 61 2.50 -10.32 -18.88
CA TYR A 61 3.78 -10.49 -18.19
C TYR A 61 4.64 -11.58 -18.85
N LEU A 62 4.05 -12.73 -19.19
CA LEU A 62 4.77 -13.80 -19.87
C LEU A 62 5.28 -13.36 -21.25
N PHE A 63 4.44 -12.68 -22.03
CA PHE A 63 4.82 -12.13 -23.33
C PHE A 63 5.95 -11.12 -23.19
N PHE A 64 5.90 -10.24 -22.18
CA PHE A 64 6.97 -9.28 -21.91
C PHE A 64 8.30 -9.97 -21.55
N LEU A 65 8.28 -11.02 -20.73
CA LEU A 65 9.49 -11.78 -20.40
C LEU A 65 10.09 -12.47 -21.63
N VAL A 66 9.27 -13.03 -22.51
CA VAL A 66 9.73 -13.61 -23.79
C VAL A 66 10.25 -12.52 -24.72
N HIS A 67 9.55 -11.39 -24.82
CA HIS A 67 9.94 -10.23 -25.61
C HIS A 67 11.33 -9.73 -25.24
N LEU A 68 11.61 -9.59 -23.93
CA LEU A 68 12.95 -9.24 -23.45
C LEU A 68 14.01 -10.27 -23.89
N LYS A 69 13.69 -11.56 -23.99
CA LYS A 69 14.67 -12.57 -24.42
C LYS A 69 14.95 -12.54 -25.92
N THR A 70 13.99 -12.12 -26.74
CA THR A 70 14.10 -12.15 -28.20
C THR A 70 14.51 -10.83 -28.83
N LYS A 71 14.26 -9.71 -28.15
CA LYS A 71 14.62 -8.36 -28.61
C LYS A 71 16.12 -8.07 -28.41
N ASP A 72 16.71 -7.31 -29.32
CA ASP A 72 18.09 -6.86 -29.20
C ASP A 72 18.25 -5.93 -27.98
N ARG A 73 19.29 -6.17 -27.18
CA ARG A 73 19.56 -5.41 -25.96
C ARG A 73 19.85 -3.93 -26.21
N THR A 74 20.40 -3.60 -27.38
CA THR A 74 20.70 -2.21 -27.78
C THR A 74 19.44 -1.40 -28.07
N GLU A 75 18.31 -2.07 -28.33
CA GLU A 75 17.01 -1.45 -28.60
C GLU A 75 16.11 -1.40 -27.37
N TYR A 76 16.61 -1.82 -26.20
CA TYR A 76 15.84 -1.72 -24.97
C TYR A 76 15.59 -0.27 -24.61
N THR A 77 14.35 0.01 -24.25
CA THR A 77 13.97 1.24 -23.58
C THR A 77 14.50 1.25 -22.14
N GLY A 78 14.42 2.40 -21.47
CA GLY A 78 14.85 2.54 -20.07
C GLY A 78 14.21 1.49 -19.13
N PRO A 79 12.88 1.35 -19.11
CA PRO A 79 12.21 0.35 -18.27
C PRO A 79 12.57 -1.10 -18.63
N GLU A 80 12.70 -1.41 -19.92
CA GLU A 80 13.12 -2.75 -20.37
C GLU A 80 14.54 -3.08 -19.91
N SER A 81 15.45 -2.11 -19.96
CA SER A 81 16.83 -2.25 -19.48
C SER A 81 16.85 -2.51 -17.97
N TYR A 82 16.08 -1.75 -17.20
CA TYR A 82 15.93 -1.95 -15.75
C TYR A 82 15.45 -3.37 -15.43
N VAL A 83 14.36 -3.82 -16.06
CA VAL A 83 13.83 -5.17 -15.81
C VAL A 83 14.83 -6.24 -16.27
N SER A 84 15.51 -6.04 -17.40
CA SER A 84 16.54 -6.98 -17.86
C SER A 84 17.71 -7.10 -16.89
N GLU A 85 18.10 -6.02 -16.23
CA GLU A 85 19.16 -6.03 -15.21
C GLU A 85 18.71 -6.77 -13.96
N CYS A 86 17.51 -6.45 -13.45
CA CYS A 86 16.91 -7.17 -12.32
C CYS A 86 16.86 -8.68 -12.58
N LEU A 87 16.44 -9.11 -13.79
CA LEU A 87 16.39 -10.53 -14.16
C LEU A 87 17.78 -11.20 -14.18
N LYS A 88 18.84 -10.48 -14.58
CA LYS A 88 20.21 -11.02 -14.55
C LYS A 88 20.69 -11.26 -13.11
N GLU A 89 20.30 -10.38 -12.20
CA GLU A 89 20.63 -10.47 -10.78
C GLU A 89 19.70 -11.41 -9.99
N SER A 90 18.74 -12.06 -10.66
CA SER A 90 17.66 -12.82 -10.00
C SER A 90 16.86 -11.97 -9.00
N ASN A 91 16.78 -10.67 -9.24
CA ASN A 91 15.99 -9.71 -8.50
C ASN A 91 14.60 -9.59 -9.13
N TYR A 92 13.55 -9.91 -8.37
CA TYR A 92 12.16 -9.88 -8.83
C TYR A 92 11.36 -8.69 -8.25
N SER A 93 12.04 -7.70 -7.66
CA SER A 93 11.40 -6.52 -7.06
C SER A 93 10.68 -5.61 -8.07
N PHE A 94 10.87 -5.84 -9.38
CA PHE A 94 10.11 -5.13 -10.41
C PHE A 94 8.63 -5.56 -10.47
N PHE A 95 8.26 -6.72 -9.92
CA PHE A 95 6.87 -7.10 -9.80
C PHE A 95 6.14 -6.22 -8.75
N PRO A 96 4.89 -5.81 -9.00
CA PRO A 96 4.15 -4.93 -8.10
C PRO A 96 3.54 -5.71 -6.92
N VAL A 97 4.37 -6.35 -6.10
CA VAL A 97 3.92 -7.06 -4.90
C VAL A 97 3.23 -6.08 -3.94
N ASN A 98 2.05 -6.45 -3.45
CA ASN A 98 1.17 -5.64 -2.60
C ASN A 98 0.83 -4.26 -3.17
N ARG A 99 0.89 -4.08 -4.50
CA ARG A 99 0.56 -2.80 -5.15
C ARG A 99 -0.37 -3.02 -6.33
N ALA A 100 -1.38 -2.16 -6.46
CA ALA A 100 -2.28 -2.13 -7.61
C ALA A 100 -2.74 -0.70 -7.88
N LEU A 101 -2.75 -0.29 -9.16
CA LEU A 101 -3.11 1.08 -9.56
C LEU A 101 -4.54 1.44 -9.17
N CYS A 102 -5.47 0.49 -9.29
CA CYS A 102 -6.88 0.69 -8.95
C CYS A 102 -7.15 0.88 -7.44
N LEU A 103 -6.16 0.58 -6.58
CA LEU A 103 -6.24 0.77 -5.12
C LEU A 103 -5.52 2.06 -4.65
N ARG A 104 -4.66 2.65 -5.50
CA ARG A 104 -3.84 3.83 -5.19
C ARG A 104 -4.62 5.09 -4.86
N GLN A 105 -5.92 5.14 -5.20
CA GLN A 105 -6.79 6.27 -4.85
C GLN A 105 -6.98 6.41 -3.34
N GLY A 106 -6.87 5.31 -2.57
CA GLY A 106 -6.86 5.38 -1.11
C GLY A 106 -5.55 5.97 -0.55
N GLU A 107 -4.41 5.67 -1.17
CA GLU A 107 -3.09 6.11 -0.69
C GLU A 107 -2.89 7.63 -0.85
N SER A 108 -3.44 8.26 -1.91
CA SER A 108 -3.34 9.73 -2.04
C SER A 108 -4.13 10.45 -0.97
N ASP A 109 -5.33 9.97 -0.66
CA ASP A 109 -6.16 10.54 0.40
C ASP A 109 -5.54 10.32 1.78
N GLU A 110 -4.90 9.17 2.02
CA GLU A 110 -4.16 8.92 3.27
C GLU A 110 -2.95 9.83 3.43
N ASN A 111 -2.14 10.01 2.39
CA ASN A 111 -1.01 10.94 2.43
C ASN A 111 -1.46 12.39 2.60
N GLU A 112 -2.52 12.83 1.90
CA GLU A 112 -3.08 14.16 2.07
C GLU A 112 -3.62 14.38 3.49
N ARG A 113 -4.23 13.34 4.10
CA ARG A 113 -4.67 13.39 5.50
C ARG A 113 -3.50 13.45 6.48
N LEU A 114 -2.40 12.74 6.21
CA LEU A 114 -1.19 12.79 7.02
C LEU A 114 -0.52 14.16 6.96
N GLU A 115 -0.41 14.77 5.78
CA GLU A 115 0.10 16.13 5.60
C GLU A 115 -0.74 17.15 6.38
N LYS A 116 -2.08 17.08 6.29
CA LYS A 116 -2.99 17.93 7.07
C LYS A 116 -2.84 17.72 8.58
N LEU A 117 -2.62 16.48 9.03
CA LEU A 117 -2.42 16.18 10.44
C LEU A 117 -1.12 16.79 10.97
N GLU A 118 -0.05 16.75 10.17
CA GLU A 118 1.23 17.36 10.49
C GLU A 118 1.13 18.90 10.57
N GLU A 119 0.41 19.53 9.64
CA GLU A 119 0.14 20.98 9.66
C GLU A 119 -0.63 21.38 10.94
N VAL A 120 -1.67 20.63 11.30
CA VAL A 120 -2.44 20.87 12.54
C VAL A 120 -1.57 20.69 13.78
N ALA A 121 -0.70 19.68 13.81
CA ALA A 121 0.21 19.46 14.94
C ALA A 121 1.21 20.63 15.11
N GLN A 122 1.78 21.15 14.02
CA GLN A 122 2.65 22.32 14.06
C GLN A 122 1.92 23.57 14.56
N MET A 123 0.68 23.79 14.10
CA MET A 123 -0.15 24.90 14.55
C MET A 123 -0.47 24.81 16.05
N LEU A 124 -0.76 23.61 16.56
CA LEU A 124 -0.99 23.38 17.98
C LEU A 124 0.26 23.68 18.81
N LEU A 125 1.44 23.21 18.37
CA LEU A 125 2.70 23.52 19.05
C LEU A 125 2.96 25.02 19.11
N GLN A 126 2.74 25.74 17.99
CA GLN A 126 2.90 27.18 17.96
C GLN A 126 1.94 27.90 18.92
N LYS A 127 0.68 27.45 19.00
CA LYS A 127 -0.30 28.00 19.95
C LYS A 127 0.05 27.70 21.40
N VAL A 128 0.56 26.51 21.70
CA VAL A 128 1.02 26.15 23.05
C VAL A 128 2.18 27.05 23.48
N ASN A 129 3.20 27.19 22.64
CA ASN A 129 4.34 28.08 22.91
C ASN A 129 3.87 29.54 23.10
N GLY A 130 2.96 30.02 22.25
CA GLY A 130 2.38 31.36 22.41
C GLY A 130 1.62 31.50 23.74
N MET A 131 0.87 30.47 24.14
CA MET A 131 0.15 30.46 25.41
C MET A 131 1.08 30.47 26.62
N GLU A 132 2.21 29.77 26.55
CA GLU A 132 3.26 29.81 27.58
C GLU A 132 3.79 31.23 27.78
N GLU A 133 4.08 31.97 26.69
CA GLU A 133 4.48 33.38 26.80
C GLU A 133 3.40 34.26 27.43
N HIS A 134 2.12 34.01 27.12
CA HIS A 134 1.02 34.74 27.73
C HIS A 134 0.90 34.45 29.23
N ILE A 135 1.14 33.20 29.65
CA ILE A 135 1.16 32.81 31.07
C ILE A 135 2.30 33.49 31.82
N GLU A 136 3.50 33.59 31.22
CA GLU A 136 4.62 34.32 31.83
C GLU A 136 4.29 35.80 32.03
N LYS A 137 3.76 36.46 30.99
CA LYS A 137 3.36 37.88 31.06
C LYS A 137 2.28 38.11 32.14
N LEU A 138 1.29 37.23 32.25
CA LEU A 138 0.26 37.32 33.29
C LEU A 138 0.87 37.12 34.69
N THR A 139 1.81 36.19 34.84
CA THR A 139 2.51 35.93 36.12
C THR A 139 3.33 37.15 36.55
N GLU A 140 4.03 37.82 35.63
CA GLU A 140 4.76 39.07 35.91
C GLU A 140 3.84 40.24 36.27
N LEU A 141 2.69 40.39 35.60
CA LEU A 141 1.72 41.42 35.94
C LEU A 141 1.13 41.20 37.35
N GLN A 142 0.88 39.95 37.71
CA GLN A 142 0.35 39.58 39.02
C GLN A 142 1.38 39.79 40.14
N SER A 143 2.68 39.56 39.88
CA SER A 143 3.76 39.85 40.85
C SER A 143 3.94 41.36 41.07
N ARG A 144 3.92 42.17 40.00
CA ARG A 144 3.98 43.65 40.09
C ARG A 144 2.77 44.24 40.81
N SER A 145 1.57 43.72 40.55
CA SER A 145 0.35 44.15 41.25
C SER A 145 0.40 43.86 42.75
N ARG A 146 0.92 42.68 43.15
CA ARG A 146 1.18 42.35 44.57
C ARG A 146 2.22 43.28 45.21
N SER A 147 3.32 43.57 44.53
CA SER A 147 4.34 44.51 45.04
C SER A 147 3.81 45.94 45.21
N ASN A 148 3.00 46.43 44.27
CA ASN A 148 2.36 47.75 44.39
C ASN A 148 1.31 47.80 45.51
N SER A 149 0.59 46.69 45.74
CA SER A 149 -0.38 46.58 46.84
C SER A 149 0.29 46.52 48.22
N LEU A 150 1.50 45.96 48.33
CA LEU A 150 2.29 45.92 49.57
C LEU A 150 2.88 47.30 49.96
N MET A 151 3.02 48.21 49.00
CA MET A 151 3.52 49.58 49.22
C MET A 151 2.41 50.56 49.63
N LEU A 152 1.13 50.17 49.57
CA LEU A 152 -0.01 51.04 49.82
C LEU A 152 -0.68 50.84 51.19
N SER A 153 -0.10 50.06 52.11
CA SER A 153 -0.64 49.93 53.47
C SER A 153 -0.36 51.21 54.28
N PRO A 154 -1.37 51.99 54.68
CA PRO A 154 -1.16 53.15 55.55
C PRO A 154 -0.85 52.68 56.97
N MET A 155 0.03 53.41 57.67
CA MET A 155 0.14 53.35 59.13
C MET A 155 -1.10 53.95 59.80
#